data_AF-A0ABD3DCG1-F1
#
_entry.id   AF-A0ABD3DCG1-F1
#
_cell.length_a   1.000
_cell.length_b   1.000
_cell.length_c   1.000
_cell.angle_alpha   90.00
_cell.angle_beta   90.00
_cell.angle_gamma   90.00
#
_symmetry.space_group_name_H-M   'P 1'
#
loop_
_entity.id
_entity.type
_entity.pdbx_description
1 polymer ?
#
loop_
_entity_poly.entity_id
_entity_poly.type
_entity_poly.pdbx_seq_one_letter_code
_entity_poly.pdbx_strand_id
1 'polypeptide(L)'
;MKLGINILLLIITVTYCTSFISAQIRPERVTCTNKKSRCFLKRITCPIECPLRRPKDPNARACFIPCNSPFCRAECRYRKPNCNGVGAACYDPRFIGADGGVFYFHGTKNEHFVLVSDTSFQINARFIGRRPAGRSRDFTWIQALGVLFGSHNFSVEATKAAKWDNNIDLFKFTFDGNEIDLPQRALSEWKSQNSDITLERISSTNSVIVSINEIVEIGVNVVPITKEDDRVHNYKIPFDDCFAHLEVQFKFFDLSHEVEGVLGRTYQPDYESPNRLGLAMAVVGGEDKYKATSLFATDCRKCVFSATKDGDNGPRFLEAK
;
A
#
# COMPACT_ATOMS: atom_id res chain seq x y z
N MET A 1 -33.23 13.82 -67.82
CA MET A 1 -32.75 12.88 -66.78
C MET A 1 -31.77 13.57 -65.84
N LYS A 2 -32.25 14.39 -64.89
CA LYS A 2 -31.41 15.11 -63.90
C LYS A 2 -31.96 14.95 -62.46
N LEU A 3 -32.74 13.89 -62.23
CA LEU A 3 -33.40 13.64 -60.94
C LEU A 3 -33.01 12.30 -60.28
N GLY A 4 -32.15 11.50 -60.93
CA GLY A 4 -31.74 10.17 -60.41
C GLY A 4 -30.39 10.14 -59.68
N ILE A 5 -29.54 11.15 -59.86
CA ILE A 5 -28.16 11.13 -59.31
C ILE A 5 -28.13 11.66 -57.86
N ASN A 6 -29.03 12.57 -57.49
CA ASN A 6 -29.07 13.15 -56.14
C ASN A 6 -29.69 12.23 -55.06
N ILE A 7 -30.47 11.22 -55.45
CA ILE A 7 -31.01 10.24 -54.49
C ILE A 7 -29.95 9.19 -54.14
N LEU A 8 -29.08 8.82 -55.10
CA LEU A 8 -28.01 7.86 -54.87
C LEU A 8 -26.93 8.41 -53.92
N LEU A 9 -26.62 9.72 -54.02
CA LEU A 9 -25.70 10.38 -53.07
C LEU A 9 -26.29 10.60 -51.67
N LEU A 10 -27.62 10.69 -51.54
CA LEU A 10 -28.26 10.82 -50.22
C LEU A 10 -28.37 9.48 -49.49
N ILE A 11 -28.47 8.36 -50.20
CA ILE A 11 -28.52 7.02 -49.59
C ILE A 11 -27.13 6.57 -49.11
N ILE A 12 -26.06 6.98 -49.80
CA ILE A 12 -24.67 6.67 -49.41
C ILE A 12 -24.22 7.49 -48.18
N THR A 13 -24.83 8.66 -47.93
CA THR A 13 -24.51 9.47 -46.74
C THR A 13 -25.26 9.04 -45.47
N VAL A 14 -26.37 8.29 -45.59
CA VAL A 14 -27.12 7.75 -44.43
C VAL A 14 -26.63 6.37 -43.98
N THR A 15 -25.80 5.68 -44.77
CA THR A 15 -25.23 4.36 -44.42
C THR A 15 -23.81 4.41 -43.84
N TYR A 16 -23.25 5.60 -43.59
CA TYR A 16 -22.21 5.78 -42.57
C TYR A 16 -22.87 5.96 -41.20
N CYS A 17 -23.73 5.01 -40.83
CA CYS A 17 -24.08 4.82 -39.43
C CYS A 17 -22.76 4.40 -38.76
N THR A 18 -22.19 5.34 -38.04
CA THR A 18 -20.88 5.25 -37.40
C THR A 18 -20.81 3.97 -36.57
N SER A 19 -20.23 2.94 -37.17
CA SER A 19 -19.81 1.74 -36.45
C SER A 19 -18.55 2.12 -35.68
N PHE A 20 -18.72 2.92 -34.62
CA PHE A 20 -17.77 2.90 -33.52
C PHE A 20 -17.88 1.51 -32.90
N ILE A 21 -17.12 0.56 -33.45
CA ILE A 21 -16.81 -0.68 -32.75
C ILE A 21 -15.97 -0.25 -31.56
N SER A 22 -16.64 0.13 -30.46
CA SER A 22 -15.99 0.16 -29.16
C SER A 22 -15.54 -1.28 -28.93
N ALA A 23 -14.24 -1.52 -28.99
CA ALA A 23 -13.68 -2.83 -28.69
C ALA A 23 -14.15 -3.22 -27.29
N GLN A 24 -15.17 -4.07 -27.20
CA GLN A 24 -15.75 -4.48 -25.93
C GLN A 24 -14.67 -5.24 -25.16
N ILE A 25 -14.14 -4.61 -24.11
CA ILE A 25 -13.15 -5.22 -23.23
C ILE A 25 -13.82 -6.42 -22.56
N ARG A 26 -13.31 -7.63 -22.84
CA ARG A 26 -13.85 -8.84 -22.24
C ARG A 26 -13.47 -8.90 -20.76
N PRO A 27 -14.43 -9.13 -19.85
CA PRO A 27 -14.12 -9.26 -18.43
C PRO A 27 -13.17 -10.42 -18.16
N GLU A 28 -12.10 -10.13 -17.41
CA GLU A 28 -11.13 -11.12 -16.96
C GLU A 28 -11.78 -12.17 -16.06
N ARG A 29 -11.19 -13.37 -16.04
CA ARG A 29 -11.60 -14.46 -15.16
C ARG A 29 -10.39 -14.97 -14.41
N VAL A 30 -10.53 -15.14 -13.09
CA VAL A 30 -9.47 -15.68 -12.25
C VAL A 30 -9.97 -16.91 -11.53
N THR A 31 -9.11 -17.92 -11.45
CA THR A 31 -9.31 -19.08 -10.59
C THR A 31 -8.46 -18.91 -9.34
N CYS A 32 -9.08 -19.00 -8.17
CA CYS A 32 -8.34 -19.00 -6.90
C CYS A 32 -7.64 -20.36 -6.72
N THR A 33 -6.31 -20.37 -6.65
CA THR A 33 -5.51 -21.60 -6.63
C THR A 33 -4.92 -21.95 -5.26
N ASN A 34 -4.99 -21.06 -4.28
CA ASN A 34 -4.50 -21.34 -2.94
C ASN A 34 -5.42 -22.37 -2.26
N LYS A 35 -4.86 -23.50 -1.79
CA LYS A 35 -5.62 -24.59 -1.15
C LYS A 35 -6.26 -24.19 0.19
N LYS A 36 -5.69 -23.22 0.91
CA LYS A 36 -6.22 -22.69 2.18
C LYS A 36 -7.39 -21.71 1.96
N SER A 37 -7.58 -21.22 0.74
CA SER A 37 -8.62 -20.24 0.42
C SER A 37 -10.02 -20.87 0.42
N ARG A 38 -11.00 -20.14 0.99
CA ARG A 38 -12.44 -20.50 0.94
C ARG A 38 -13.00 -20.54 -0.49
N CYS A 39 -12.29 -19.96 -1.44
CA CYS A 39 -12.66 -19.89 -2.84
C CYS A 39 -11.81 -20.83 -3.71
N PHE A 40 -11.08 -21.78 -3.13
CA PHE A 40 -10.22 -22.71 -3.88
C PHE A 40 -10.95 -23.34 -5.08
N LEU A 41 -10.30 -23.27 -6.25
CA LEU A 41 -10.78 -23.68 -7.57
C LEU A 41 -12.05 -22.98 -8.09
N LYS A 42 -12.61 -22.01 -7.37
CA LYS A 42 -13.69 -21.18 -7.90
C LYS A 42 -13.15 -20.24 -8.97
N ARG A 43 -13.82 -20.25 -10.12
CA ARG A 43 -13.58 -19.31 -11.22
C ARG A 43 -14.49 -18.10 -11.07
N ILE A 44 -13.91 -16.94 -10.80
CA ILE A 44 -14.61 -15.68 -10.56
C ILE A 44 -14.41 -14.78 -11.79
N THR A 45 -15.49 -14.19 -12.28
CA THR A 45 -15.48 -13.27 -13.43
C THR A 45 -15.53 -11.83 -12.93
N CYS A 46 -14.73 -10.96 -13.52
CA CYS A 46 -14.75 -9.53 -13.22
C CYS A 46 -16.07 -8.87 -13.66
N PRO A 47 -16.55 -7.86 -12.93
CA PRO A 47 -17.73 -7.09 -13.33
C PRO A 47 -17.47 -6.31 -14.62
N ILE A 48 -18.54 -5.99 -15.37
CA ILE A 48 -18.43 -5.29 -16.67
C ILE A 48 -17.95 -3.84 -16.48
N GLU A 49 -18.29 -3.23 -15.34
CA GLU A 49 -17.91 -1.88 -14.97
C GLU A 49 -16.45 -1.75 -14.50
N CYS A 50 -15.75 -2.87 -14.27
CA CYS A 50 -14.30 -2.94 -14.07
C CYS A 50 -13.75 -4.26 -14.64
N PRO A 51 -13.69 -4.44 -15.97
CA PRO A 51 -13.46 -5.74 -16.57
C PRO A 51 -12.01 -6.22 -16.44
N LEU A 52 -11.08 -5.35 -16.04
CA LEU A 52 -9.64 -5.62 -15.96
C LEU A 52 -9.16 -5.58 -14.51
N ARG A 53 -8.23 -6.48 -14.14
CA ARG A 53 -7.56 -6.44 -12.83
C ARG A 53 -6.45 -5.39 -12.77
N ARG A 54 -5.84 -5.11 -13.92
CA ARG A 54 -4.73 -4.15 -14.06
C ARG A 54 -5.00 -3.22 -15.23
N PRO A 55 -5.98 -2.29 -15.10
CA PRO A 55 -6.22 -1.28 -16.12
C PRO A 55 -4.98 -0.41 -16.31
N LYS A 56 -4.74 0.03 -17.56
CA LYS A 56 -3.64 0.96 -17.88
C LYS A 56 -3.89 2.37 -17.36
N ASP A 57 -5.15 2.78 -17.29
CA ASP A 57 -5.55 4.05 -16.68
C ASP A 57 -5.45 3.94 -15.16
N PRO A 58 -4.56 4.72 -14.50
CA PRO A 58 -4.37 4.67 -13.05
C PRO A 58 -5.59 5.15 -12.26
N ASN A 59 -6.53 5.86 -12.90
CA ASN A 59 -7.76 6.35 -12.29
C ASN A 59 -8.96 5.45 -12.61
N ALA A 60 -8.78 4.38 -13.37
CA ALA A 60 -9.85 3.41 -13.60
C ALA A 60 -10.04 2.49 -12.39
N ARG A 61 -11.29 2.07 -12.14
CA ARG A 61 -11.56 0.99 -11.20
C ARG A 61 -11.02 -0.32 -11.77
N ALA A 62 -10.39 -1.11 -10.91
CA ALA A 62 -9.89 -2.43 -11.21
C ALA A 62 -10.75 -3.50 -10.53
N CYS A 63 -10.72 -4.71 -11.12
CA CYS A 63 -11.29 -5.91 -10.54
C CYS A 63 -10.36 -6.48 -9.46
N PHE A 64 -10.87 -6.55 -8.24
CA PHE A 64 -10.23 -7.23 -7.11
C PHE A 64 -10.96 -8.53 -6.82
N ILE A 65 -10.22 -9.62 -6.69
CA ILE A 65 -10.77 -10.94 -6.40
C ILE A 65 -10.18 -11.41 -5.07
N PRO A 66 -10.84 -11.13 -3.93
CA PRO A 66 -10.41 -11.59 -2.63
C PRO A 66 -10.71 -13.09 -2.49
N CYS A 67 -9.74 -13.93 -2.85
CA CYS A 67 -9.88 -15.38 -2.76
C CYS A 67 -10.15 -15.90 -1.34
N ASN A 68 -9.86 -15.13 -0.29
CA ASN A 68 -10.17 -15.53 1.09
C ASN A 68 -11.51 -15.00 1.60
N SER A 69 -12.25 -14.23 0.79
CA SER A 69 -13.56 -13.72 1.16
C SER A 69 -14.58 -14.85 1.32
N PRO A 70 -15.48 -14.79 2.32
CA PRO A 70 -16.56 -15.76 2.46
C PRO A 70 -17.51 -15.78 1.25
N PHE A 71 -17.58 -14.68 0.48
CA PHE A 71 -18.52 -14.56 -0.63
C PHE A 71 -17.95 -15.00 -1.97
N CYS A 72 -16.62 -15.06 -2.14
CA CYS A 72 -15.97 -15.43 -3.40
C CYS A 72 -16.47 -14.64 -4.62
N ARG A 73 -16.58 -13.32 -4.48
CA ARG A 73 -17.05 -12.41 -5.54
C ARG A 73 -15.97 -11.40 -5.90
N ALA A 74 -15.97 -10.97 -7.15
CA ALA A 74 -15.14 -9.86 -7.60
C ALA A 74 -15.71 -8.53 -7.11
N GLU A 75 -14.83 -7.57 -6.90
CA GLU A 75 -15.17 -6.24 -6.41
C GLU A 75 -14.46 -5.17 -7.24
N CYS A 76 -15.19 -4.11 -7.60
CA CYS A 76 -14.62 -2.97 -8.30
C CYS A 76 -14.11 -1.95 -7.30
N ARG A 77 -12.81 -1.67 -7.31
CA ARG A 77 -12.18 -0.67 -6.43
C ARG A 77 -11.08 0.07 -7.18
N TYR A 78 -10.60 1.18 -6.64
CA TYR A 78 -9.41 1.84 -7.17
C TYR A 78 -8.15 1.10 -6.73
N ARG A 79 -7.11 1.11 -7.57
CA ARG A 79 -5.80 0.51 -7.24
C ARG A 79 -4.94 1.37 -6.34
N LYS A 80 -5.15 2.69 -6.37
CA LYS A 80 -4.45 3.62 -5.49
C LYS A 80 -4.81 3.35 -4.02
N PRO A 81 -3.86 3.54 -3.08
CA PRO A 81 -4.10 3.49 -1.65
C PRO A 81 -5.33 4.33 -1.27
N ASN A 82 -6.21 3.75 -0.46
CA ASN A 82 -7.35 4.46 0.12
C ASN A 82 -7.04 4.86 1.55
N CYS A 83 -6.78 6.14 1.77
CA CYS A 83 -6.50 6.69 3.10
C CYS A 83 -7.66 6.60 4.10
N ASN A 84 -8.87 6.23 3.65
CA ASN A 84 -10.04 5.98 4.50
C ASN A 84 -10.34 4.48 4.68
N GLY A 85 -9.50 3.58 4.16
CA GLY A 85 -9.66 2.14 4.33
C GLY A 85 -8.93 1.60 5.56
N VAL A 86 -9.34 0.40 6.00
CA VAL A 86 -8.60 -0.38 7.02
C VAL A 86 -7.15 -0.55 6.60
N GLY A 87 -6.24 -0.44 7.57
CA GLY A 87 -4.79 -0.55 7.36
C GLY A 87 -4.16 0.69 6.72
N ALA A 88 -4.89 1.81 6.60
CA ALA A 88 -4.31 3.06 6.10
C ALA A 88 -3.41 3.73 7.15
N ALA A 89 -2.32 4.34 6.67
CA ALA A 89 -1.52 5.32 7.39
C ALA A 89 -1.20 6.48 6.43
N CYS A 90 -1.89 7.61 6.60
CA CYS A 90 -1.82 8.77 5.71
C CYS A 90 -1.84 10.06 6.52
N TYR A 91 -1.63 11.22 5.88
CA TYR A 91 -1.63 12.53 6.56
C TYR A 91 -0.56 12.60 7.67
N ASP A 92 -0.86 13.17 8.84
CA ASP A 92 0.10 13.58 9.87
C ASP A 92 0.23 12.67 11.14
N PRO A 93 0.72 11.43 10.99
CA PRO A 93 0.03 10.34 10.34
C PRO A 93 -1.20 9.87 11.15
N ARG A 94 -2.33 9.82 10.45
CA ARG A 94 -3.58 9.19 10.85
C ARG A 94 -3.58 7.73 10.41
N PHE A 95 -3.92 6.83 11.32
CA PHE A 95 -4.03 5.39 11.09
C PHE A 95 -5.48 4.92 11.18
N ILE A 96 -5.78 3.82 10.47
CA ILE A 96 -7.05 3.10 10.56
C ILE A 96 -6.78 1.64 10.91
N GLY A 97 -7.18 1.25 12.12
CA GLY A 97 -6.99 -0.11 12.65
C GLY A 97 -7.88 -1.16 11.98
N ALA A 98 -7.68 -2.43 12.36
CA ALA A 98 -8.42 -3.57 11.82
C ALA A 98 -9.95 -3.47 12.01
N ASP A 99 -10.38 -2.81 13.09
CA ASP A 99 -11.77 -2.55 13.44
C ASP A 99 -12.38 -1.34 12.69
N GLY A 100 -11.59 -0.67 11.84
CA GLY A 100 -11.97 0.58 11.18
C GLY A 100 -11.83 1.82 12.07
N GLY A 101 -11.33 1.66 13.30
CA GLY A 101 -11.10 2.76 14.22
C GLY A 101 -9.98 3.69 13.77
N VAL A 102 -10.24 4.99 13.79
CA VAL A 102 -9.26 6.02 13.47
C VAL A 102 -8.46 6.40 14.71
N PHE A 103 -7.13 6.42 14.60
CA PHE A 103 -6.24 6.89 15.65
C PHE A 103 -5.04 7.66 15.08
N TYR A 104 -4.36 8.40 15.94
CA TYR A 104 -3.16 9.15 15.57
C TYR A 104 -1.96 8.61 16.35
N PHE A 105 -0.83 8.47 15.65
CA PHE A 105 0.45 8.15 16.25
C PHE A 105 1.47 9.18 15.77
N HIS A 106 1.91 10.05 16.66
CA HIS A 106 2.79 11.16 16.28
C HIS A 106 4.22 10.71 16.06
N GLY A 107 4.72 9.74 16.82
CA GLY A 107 6.14 9.38 16.77
C GLY A 107 7.05 10.59 17.01
N THR A 108 8.23 10.58 16.41
CA THR A 108 9.22 11.65 16.53
C THR A 108 9.97 11.81 15.21
N LYS A 109 10.28 13.05 14.83
CA LYS A 109 10.99 13.33 13.58
C LYS A 109 12.37 12.68 13.59
N ASN A 110 12.79 12.18 12.42
CA ASN A 110 14.07 11.49 12.19
C ASN A 110 14.27 10.21 13.01
N GLU A 111 13.18 9.61 13.51
CA GLU A 111 13.21 8.34 14.23
C GLU A 111 12.45 7.24 13.47
N HIS A 112 12.63 6.01 13.92
CA HIS A 112 12.01 4.83 13.32
C HIS A 112 11.07 4.17 14.32
N PHE A 113 9.90 3.75 13.82
CA PHE A 113 8.90 3.05 14.62
C PHE A 113 8.39 1.82 13.89
N VAL A 114 8.16 0.75 14.63
CA VAL A 114 7.62 -0.50 14.11
C VAL A 114 6.10 -0.38 13.98
N LEU A 115 5.61 -0.36 12.75
CA LEU A 115 4.18 -0.31 12.46
C LEU A 115 3.53 -1.68 12.66
N VAL A 116 4.23 -2.74 12.24
CA VAL A 116 3.78 -4.12 12.36
C VAL A 116 4.99 -5.00 12.66
N SER A 117 4.90 -5.87 13.66
CA SER A 117 5.87 -6.91 13.97
C SER A 117 5.09 -8.21 14.14
N ASP A 118 5.33 -9.17 13.28
CA ASP A 118 4.81 -10.51 13.39
C ASP A 118 5.98 -11.49 13.37
N THR A 119 5.75 -12.74 13.75
CA THR A 119 6.78 -13.79 13.79
C THR A 119 7.49 -14.00 12.43
N SER A 120 6.78 -13.78 11.31
CA SER A 120 7.29 -14.03 9.95
C SER A 120 7.76 -12.77 9.20
N PHE A 121 7.34 -11.57 9.63
CA PHE A 121 7.75 -10.31 8.99
C PHE A 121 7.62 -9.10 9.92
N GLN A 122 8.32 -8.02 9.59
CA GLN A 122 8.23 -6.75 10.30
C GLN A 122 8.21 -5.58 9.32
N ILE A 123 7.37 -4.58 9.60
CA ILE A 123 7.30 -3.32 8.86
C ILE A 123 7.65 -2.18 9.81
N ASN A 124 8.76 -1.52 9.50
CA ASN A 124 9.22 -0.31 10.17
C ASN A 124 8.92 0.91 9.30
N ALA A 125 8.76 2.06 9.94
CA ALA A 125 8.58 3.34 9.27
C ALA A 125 9.57 4.36 9.81
N ARG A 126 10.20 5.12 8.90
CA ARG A 126 10.99 6.32 9.22
C ARG A 126 10.08 7.53 9.18
N PHE A 127 10.09 8.32 10.25
CA PHE A 127 9.29 9.54 10.35
C PHE A 127 10.15 10.75 10.00
N ILE A 128 9.66 11.63 9.13
CA ILE A 128 10.15 12.99 8.98
C ILE A 128 9.25 13.94 9.75
N GLY A 129 9.66 15.17 9.97
CA GLY A 129 8.81 16.11 10.67
C GLY A 129 9.35 17.51 10.81
N ARG A 130 8.49 18.40 11.33
CA ARG A 130 8.75 19.81 11.51
C ARG A 130 8.17 20.32 12.82
N ARG A 131 8.92 21.19 13.50
CA ARG A 131 8.47 21.91 14.70
C ARG A 131 8.51 23.42 14.48
N PRO A 132 7.38 24.04 14.15
CA PRO A 132 7.27 25.50 14.17
C PRO A 132 7.57 26.06 15.56
N ALA A 133 8.15 27.26 15.61
CA ALA A 133 8.38 27.97 16.86
C ALA A 133 7.07 28.08 17.68
N GLY A 134 7.16 27.80 18.98
CA GLY A 134 6.02 27.80 19.90
C GLY A 134 5.25 26.48 20.02
N ARG A 135 5.59 25.43 19.25
CA ARG A 135 5.00 24.09 19.46
C ARG A 135 5.85 23.23 20.40
N SER A 136 5.16 22.47 21.25
CA SER A 136 5.76 21.48 22.14
C SER A 136 6.13 20.16 21.45
N ARG A 137 5.48 19.85 20.31
CA ARG A 137 5.65 18.59 19.57
C ARG A 137 5.90 18.82 18.09
N ASP A 138 6.56 17.84 17.45
CA ASP A 138 6.71 17.80 16.00
C ASP A 138 5.37 17.48 15.32
N PHE A 139 5.15 18.06 14.14
CA PHE A 139 4.35 17.44 13.10
C PHE A 139 5.20 16.40 12.40
N THR A 140 4.61 15.27 12.03
CA THR A 140 5.36 14.15 11.45
C THR A 140 4.61 13.49 10.31
N TRP A 141 5.37 12.86 9.43
CA TRP A 141 4.88 12.11 8.27
C TRP A 141 5.78 10.91 8.04
N ILE A 142 5.26 9.85 7.40
CA ILE A 142 6.04 8.67 7.06
C ILE A 142 6.89 8.99 5.83
N GLN A 143 8.20 8.91 5.94
CA GLN A 143 9.12 9.14 4.82
C GLN A 143 9.49 7.85 4.10
N ALA A 144 9.69 6.77 4.86
CA ALA A 144 10.15 5.50 4.32
C ALA A 144 9.52 4.35 5.08
N LEU A 145 9.33 3.22 4.38
CA LEU A 145 9.05 1.93 4.97
C LEU A 145 10.24 1.00 4.77
N GLY A 146 10.54 0.21 5.80
CA GLY A 146 11.45 -0.93 5.74
C GLY A 146 10.66 -2.18 6.08
N VAL A 147 10.76 -3.21 5.25
CA VAL A 147 10.09 -4.49 5.44
C VAL A 147 11.13 -5.58 5.57
N LEU A 148 11.10 -6.32 6.68
CA LEU A 148 11.91 -7.50 6.94
C LEU A 148 11.03 -8.74 6.81
N PHE A 149 11.47 -9.75 6.07
CA PHE A 149 10.74 -11.02 5.91
C PHE A 149 11.72 -12.13 5.51
N GLY A 150 11.66 -13.28 6.17
CA GLY A 150 12.68 -14.32 6.02
C GLY A 150 14.10 -13.76 6.24
N SER A 151 15.00 -13.98 5.28
CA SER A 151 16.35 -13.38 5.26
C SER A 151 16.44 -12.06 4.50
N HIS A 152 15.33 -11.54 3.97
CA HIS A 152 15.31 -10.41 3.06
C HIS A 152 14.91 -9.10 3.75
N ASN A 153 15.39 -7.99 3.18
CA ASN A 153 14.92 -6.66 3.50
C ASN A 153 14.53 -5.88 2.23
N PHE A 154 13.46 -5.11 2.32
CA PHE A 154 13.00 -4.21 1.26
C PHE A 154 12.75 -2.82 1.84
N SER A 155 13.09 -1.76 1.12
CA SER A 155 12.63 -0.41 1.46
C SER A 155 11.99 0.32 0.29
N VAL A 156 11.08 1.21 0.65
CA VAL A 156 10.52 2.26 -0.20
C VAL A 156 10.61 3.58 0.54
N GLU A 157 11.15 4.60 -0.10
CA GLU A 157 11.30 5.93 0.47
C GLU A 157 10.84 7.04 -0.47
N ALA A 158 10.28 8.10 0.10
CA ALA A 158 10.09 9.38 -0.57
C ALA A 158 11.39 10.19 -0.51
N THR A 159 11.87 10.60 -1.68
CA THR A 159 13.02 11.47 -1.84
C THR A 159 12.62 12.94 -1.65
N LYS A 160 13.52 13.74 -1.09
CA LYS A 160 13.27 15.17 -0.83
C LYS A 160 13.15 15.94 -2.13
N ALA A 161 12.17 16.84 -2.21
CA ALA A 161 11.99 17.76 -3.33
C ALA A 161 11.67 19.17 -2.80
N ALA A 162 12.23 20.20 -3.45
CA ALA A 162 11.94 21.59 -3.07
C ALA A 162 10.52 22.02 -3.47
N LYS A 163 10.07 21.58 -4.65
CA LYS A 163 8.74 21.86 -5.19
C LYS A 163 8.17 20.56 -5.72
N TRP A 164 6.85 20.43 -5.60
CA TRP A 164 6.13 19.30 -6.15
C TRP A 164 5.94 19.44 -7.67
N ASP A 165 6.21 18.38 -8.41
CA ASP A 165 5.87 18.20 -9.82
C ASP A 165 5.30 16.80 -10.01
N ASN A 166 4.09 16.71 -10.57
CA ASN A 166 3.40 15.43 -10.80
C ASN A 166 4.16 14.51 -11.79
N ASN A 167 5.05 15.06 -12.60
CA ASN A 167 5.82 14.32 -13.61
C ASN A 167 7.16 13.80 -13.09
N ILE A 168 7.56 14.17 -11.87
CA ILE A 168 8.80 13.69 -11.26
C ILE A 168 8.45 12.56 -10.30
N ASP A 169 9.03 11.38 -10.54
CA ASP A 169 8.94 10.27 -9.60
C ASP A 169 9.91 10.51 -8.45
N LEU A 170 9.40 10.44 -7.22
CA LEU A 170 10.17 10.68 -6.00
C LEU A 170 10.37 9.41 -5.17
N PHE A 171 10.15 8.24 -5.75
CA PHE A 171 10.47 6.98 -5.09
C PHE A 171 11.94 6.63 -5.17
N LYS A 172 12.43 5.99 -4.11
CA LYS A 172 13.62 5.15 -4.14
C LYS A 172 13.32 3.83 -3.46
N PHE A 173 13.83 2.75 -4.06
CA PHE A 173 13.55 1.38 -3.65
C PHE A 173 14.86 0.62 -3.44
N THR A 174 14.92 -0.20 -2.41
CA THR A 174 16.04 -1.14 -2.24
C THR A 174 15.54 -2.53 -1.87
N PHE A 175 16.28 -3.55 -2.30
CA PHE A 175 16.09 -4.94 -1.91
C PHE A 175 17.44 -5.57 -1.59
N ASP A 176 17.60 -6.07 -0.37
CA ASP A 176 18.85 -6.61 0.19
C ASP A 176 20.04 -5.65 -0.01
N GLY A 177 19.80 -4.37 0.23
CA GLY A 177 20.79 -3.30 0.09
C GLY A 177 21.08 -2.85 -1.35
N ASN A 178 20.50 -3.50 -2.37
CA ASN A 178 20.66 -3.11 -3.77
C ASN A 178 19.51 -2.22 -4.23
N GLU A 179 19.81 -1.17 -4.98
CA GLU A 179 18.79 -0.29 -5.56
C GLU A 179 18.00 -0.99 -6.66
N ILE A 180 16.68 -0.80 -6.68
CA ILE A 180 15.81 -1.33 -7.72
C ILE A 180 15.52 -0.24 -8.75
N ASP A 181 15.90 -0.49 -10.00
CA ASP A 181 15.45 0.33 -11.13
C ASP A 181 14.07 -0.17 -11.62
N LEU A 182 13.03 0.61 -11.32
CA LEU A 182 11.66 0.36 -11.77
C LEU A 182 11.25 1.41 -12.80
N PRO A 183 11.10 1.05 -14.09
CA PRO A 183 10.79 1.99 -15.16
C PRO A 183 9.57 2.85 -14.86
N GLN A 184 9.64 4.16 -15.13
CA GLN A 184 8.56 5.14 -14.89
C GLN A 184 7.43 5.02 -15.93
N ARG A 185 6.74 3.88 -15.93
CA ARG A 185 5.62 3.57 -16.82
C ARG A 185 4.56 2.81 -16.06
N ALA A 186 3.28 3.13 -16.26
CA ALA A 186 2.18 2.38 -15.65
C ALA A 186 2.30 0.88 -15.96
N LEU A 187 2.03 0.06 -14.95
CA LEU A 187 2.15 -1.41 -15.00
C LEU A 187 3.57 -1.94 -15.23
N SER A 188 4.62 -1.12 -15.08
CA SER A 188 5.97 -1.66 -14.94
C SER A 188 6.05 -2.47 -13.65
N GLU A 189 6.81 -3.56 -13.70
CA GLU A 189 6.90 -4.53 -12.63
C GLU A 189 8.36 -4.93 -12.43
N TRP A 190 8.75 -5.08 -11.18
CA TRP A 190 9.99 -5.72 -10.77
C TRP A 190 9.65 -6.87 -9.81
N LYS A 191 10.42 -7.96 -9.90
CA LYS A 191 10.28 -9.14 -9.03
C LYS A 191 11.65 -9.59 -8.57
N SER A 192 11.70 -10.01 -7.30
CA SER A 192 12.83 -10.80 -6.79
C SER A 192 12.98 -12.12 -7.56
N GLN A 193 14.19 -12.71 -7.52
CA GLN A 193 14.52 -13.94 -8.27
C GLN A 193 13.56 -15.11 -7.96
N ASN A 194 13.17 -15.26 -6.69
CA ASN A 194 12.27 -16.31 -6.22
C ASN A 194 10.79 -15.88 -6.21
N SER A 195 10.49 -14.66 -6.67
CA SER A 195 9.14 -14.06 -6.60
C SER A 195 8.57 -13.90 -5.19
N ASP A 196 9.43 -13.78 -4.17
CA ASP A 196 9.03 -13.52 -2.77
C ASP A 196 8.40 -12.14 -2.60
N ILE A 197 8.88 -11.17 -3.39
CA ILE A 197 8.36 -9.81 -3.47
C ILE A 197 8.16 -9.38 -4.94
N THR A 198 7.07 -8.64 -5.17
CA THR A 198 6.74 -7.97 -6.42
C THR A 198 6.51 -6.48 -6.16
N LEU A 199 7.06 -5.62 -7.00
CA LEU A 199 6.85 -4.18 -6.99
C LEU A 199 6.23 -3.78 -8.33
N GLU A 200 5.02 -3.20 -8.32
CA GLU A 200 4.29 -2.80 -9.54
C GLU A 200 3.91 -1.31 -9.49
N ARG A 201 4.12 -0.59 -10.59
CA ARG A 201 3.63 0.79 -10.75
C ARG A 201 2.13 0.82 -11.06
N ILE A 202 1.39 1.62 -10.29
CA ILE A 202 -0.01 1.95 -10.61
C ILE A 202 -0.06 3.06 -11.65
N SER A 203 0.74 4.12 -11.48
CA SER A 203 0.90 5.24 -12.42
C SER A 203 2.36 5.39 -12.86
N SER A 204 2.63 6.24 -13.85
CA SER A 204 3.99 6.53 -14.30
C SER A 204 4.89 7.06 -13.18
N THR A 205 4.33 7.83 -12.25
CA THR A 205 5.02 8.45 -11.11
C THR A 205 4.23 8.26 -9.82
N ASN A 206 4.93 8.20 -8.68
CA ASN A 206 4.42 8.42 -7.32
C ASN A 206 3.25 7.53 -6.84
N SER A 207 2.98 6.39 -7.49
CA SER A 207 2.04 5.37 -6.98
C SER A 207 2.48 3.95 -7.34
N VAL A 208 2.69 3.10 -6.33
CA VAL A 208 3.09 1.68 -6.47
C VAL A 208 2.28 0.76 -5.57
N ILE A 209 2.29 -0.53 -5.92
CA ILE A 209 1.89 -1.62 -5.03
C ILE A 209 3.12 -2.49 -4.80
N VAL A 210 3.39 -2.79 -3.54
CA VAL A 210 4.35 -3.79 -3.10
C VAL A 210 3.56 -5.01 -2.64
N SER A 211 3.88 -6.18 -3.16
CA SER A 211 3.26 -7.45 -2.75
C SER A 211 4.34 -8.40 -2.26
N ILE A 212 4.28 -8.74 -0.98
CA ILE A 212 5.11 -9.80 -0.38
C ILE A 212 4.26 -11.05 -0.35
N ASN A 213 4.76 -12.11 -0.98
CA ASN A 213 3.99 -13.28 -1.33
C ASN A 213 3.27 -13.86 -0.10
N GLU A 214 1.95 -14.00 -0.20
CA GLU A 214 1.04 -14.51 0.85
C GLU A 214 1.06 -13.78 2.21
N ILE A 215 1.85 -12.72 2.40
CA ILE A 215 2.00 -12.00 3.68
C ILE A 215 1.21 -10.68 3.67
N VAL A 216 1.58 -9.75 2.79
CA VAL A 216 1.03 -8.38 2.77
C VAL A 216 1.07 -7.75 1.39
N GLU A 217 0.02 -7.00 1.06
CA GLU A 217 0.00 -6.03 -0.04
C GLU A 217 0.04 -4.62 0.54
N ILE A 218 0.95 -3.78 0.04
CA ILE A 218 1.16 -2.41 0.50
C ILE A 218 0.96 -1.48 -0.69
N GLY A 219 -0.13 -0.74 -0.69
CA GLY A 219 -0.26 0.40 -1.60
C GLY A 219 0.53 1.58 -1.04
N VAL A 220 1.33 2.23 -1.89
CA VAL A 220 2.15 3.39 -1.49
C VAL A 220 2.01 4.52 -2.51
N ASN A 221 1.71 5.72 -2.04
CA ASN A 221 1.82 6.96 -2.81
C ASN A 221 2.90 7.85 -2.22
N VAL A 222 3.63 8.59 -3.07
CA VAL A 222 4.35 9.79 -2.62
C VAL A 222 3.45 10.99 -2.84
N VAL A 223 3.31 11.84 -1.82
CA VAL A 223 2.51 13.06 -1.89
C VAL A 223 3.27 14.23 -1.24
N PRO A 224 3.04 15.48 -1.67
CA PRO A 224 3.56 16.65 -0.98
C PRO A 224 2.62 17.06 0.16
N ILE A 225 3.09 17.95 1.03
CA ILE A 225 2.16 18.77 1.82
C ILE A 225 1.64 19.88 0.91
N THR A 226 0.31 19.96 0.74
CA THR A 226 -0.27 21.00 -0.10
C THR A 226 -0.28 22.35 0.61
N LYS A 227 -0.40 23.44 -0.16
CA LYS A 227 -0.55 24.79 0.42
C LYS A 227 -1.80 24.90 1.30
N GLU A 228 -2.85 24.16 0.96
CA GLU A 228 -4.08 24.16 1.74
C GLU A 228 -3.90 23.41 3.05
N ASP A 229 -3.25 22.24 3.04
CA ASP A 229 -2.93 21.51 4.27
C ASP A 229 -2.04 22.35 5.19
N ASP A 230 -1.00 22.99 4.63
CA ASP A 230 -0.12 23.88 5.39
C ASP A 230 -0.88 25.06 6.02
N ARG A 231 -1.81 25.65 5.26
CA ARG A 231 -2.66 26.76 5.74
C ARG A 231 -3.60 26.32 6.85
N VAL A 232 -4.28 25.18 6.70
CA VAL A 232 -5.28 24.67 7.64
C VAL A 232 -4.63 24.20 8.94
N HIS A 233 -3.51 23.49 8.85
CA HIS A 233 -2.84 22.90 10.01
C HIS A 233 -1.71 23.77 10.57
N ASN A 234 -1.34 24.85 9.87
CA ASN A 234 -0.27 25.78 10.24
C ASN A 234 1.07 25.03 10.43
N TYR A 235 1.41 24.14 9.49
CA TYR A 235 2.68 23.39 9.50
C TYR A 235 3.88 24.33 9.27
N LYS A 236 3.65 25.49 8.65
CA LYS A 236 4.64 26.49 8.25
C LYS A 236 5.72 25.90 7.34
N ILE A 237 5.33 25.15 6.33
CA ILE A 237 6.25 24.48 5.40
C ILE A 237 7.16 25.51 4.70
N PRO A 238 8.49 25.30 4.68
CA PRO A 238 9.41 26.23 4.06
C PRO A 238 9.37 26.12 2.53
N PHE A 239 9.84 27.14 1.82
CA PHE A 239 9.76 27.21 0.37
C PHE A 239 10.69 26.23 -0.38
N ASP A 240 11.74 25.75 0.30
CA ASP A 240 12.79 24.89 -0.24
C ASP A 240 12.56 23.39 0.02
N ASP A 241 11.38 23.01 0.54
CA ASP A 241 11.00 21.63 0.80
C ASP A 241 9.48 21.46 0.77
N CYS A 242 8.97 20.62 -0.13
CA CYS A 242 7.55 20.29 -0.19
C CYS A 242 7.13 19.18 0.78
N PHE A 243 8.07 18.65 1.57
CA PHE A 243 7.85 17.56 2.52
C PHE A 243 7.18 16.35 1.86
N ALA A 244 7.76 15.89 0.75
CA ALA A 244 7.33 14.67 0.10
C ALA A 244 7.36 13.49 1.08
N HIS A 245 6.24 12.79 1.23
CA HIS A 245 6.06 11.71 2.20
C HIS A 245 5.15 10.62 1.63
N LEU A 246 5.06 9.51 2.36
CA LEU A 246 4.31 8.33 1.99
C LEU A 246 2.91 8.36 2.60
N GLU A 247 1.92 8.12 1.75
CA GLU A 247 0.59 7.66 2.14
C GLU A 247 0.48 6.18 1.80
N VAL A 248 0.13 5.36 2.79
CA VAL A 248 0.18 3.91 2.65
C VAL A 248 -1.12 3.25 3.07
N GLN A 249 -1.42 2.12 2.43
CA GLN A 249 -2.48 1.22 2.85
C GLN A 249 -1.97 -0.21 2.87
N PHE A 250 -2.02 -0.83 4.04
CA PHE A 250 -1.65 -2.22 4.23
C PHE A 250 -2.88 -3.13 4.12
N LYS A 251 -2.69 -4.27 3.47
CA LYS A 251 -3.63 -5.37 3.43
C LYS A 251 -2.91 -6.66 3.76
N PHE A 252 -3.11 -7.13 4.99
CA PHE A 252 -2.48 -8.34 5.49
C PHE A 252 -3.31 -9.58 5.12
N PHE A 253 -2.62 -10.68 4.85
CA PHE A 253 -3.25 -11.94 4.47
C PHE A 253 -3.09 -13.04 5.51
N ASP A 254 -2.01 -13.01 6.30
CA ASP A 254 -1.65 -14.07 7.26
C ASP A 254 -0.96 -13.47 8.50
N LEU A 255 -1.71 -12.69 9.30
CA LEU A 255 -1.22 -12.21 10.60
C LEU A 255 -1.42 -13.27 11.68
N SER A 256 -0.42 -13.46 12.53
CA SER A 256 -0.57 -14.26 13.74
C SER A 256 -1.41 -13.53 14.80
N HIS A 257 -1.86 -14.29 15.79
CA HIS A 257 -2.56 -13.73 16.95
C HIS A 257 -1.65 -12.91 17.89
N GLU A 258 -0.33 -12.96 17.68
CA GLU A 258 0.69 -12.28 18.49
C GLU A 258 1.22 -11.01 17.83
N VAL A 259 0.65 -10.60 16.68
CA VAL A 259 1.10 -9.44 15.91
C VAL A 259 1.14 -8.16 16.74
N GLU A 260 2.30 -7.52 16.81
CA GLU A 260 2.55 -6.30 17.57
C GLU A 260 2.86 -5.11 16.64
N GLY A 261 3.07 -3.93 17.23
CA GLY A 261 3.38 -2.70 16.51
C GLY A 261 2.26 -1.66 16.58
N VAL A 262 2.57 -0.43 16.17
CA VAL A 262 1.64 0.72 16.23
C VAL A 262 0.30 0.41 15.56
N LEU A 263 0.33 -0.21 14.38
CA LEU A 263 -0.85 -0.66 13.65
C LEU A 263 -1.15 -2.14 13.92
N GLY A 264 -0.12 -2.97 14.02
CA GLY A 264 -0.25 -4.42 14.19
C GLY A 264 -1.07 -4.80 15.42
N ARG A 265 -0.88 -4.12 16.56
CA ARG A 265 -1.65 -4.37 17.79
C ARG A 265 -3.17 -4.30 17.59
N THR A 266 -3.65 -3.50 16.62
CA THR A 266 -5.10 -3.40 16.32
C THR A 266 -5.69 -4.65 15.67
N TYR A 267 -4.85 -5.57 15.18
CA TYR A 267 -5.26 -6.83 14.54
C TYR A 267 -5.31 -8.00 15.52
N GLN A 268 -4.87 -7.84 16.77
CA GLN A 268 -4.96 -8.91 17.75
C GLN A 268 -6.42 -9.15 18.21
N PRO A 269 -6.82 -10.40 18.50
CA PRO A 269 -8.20 -10.71 18.90
C PRO A 269 -8.67 -10.05 20.20
N ASP A 270 -7.74 -9.76 21.11
CA ASP A 270 -7.99 -9.13 22.40
C ASP A 270 -7.89 -7.59 22.33
N TYR A 271 -7.65 -7.02 21.14
CA TYR A 271 -7.55 -5.58 21.00
C TYR A 271 -8.90 -4.90 21.27
N GLU A 272 -8.92 -4.07 22.31
CA GLU A 272 -10.04 -3.21 22.61
C GLU A 272 -9.73 -1.78 22.16
N SER A 273 -10.50 -1.33 21.17
CA SER A 273 -10.37 0.01 20.62
C SER A 273 -10.66 1.08 21.68
N PRO A 274 -9.72 2.02 21.94
CA PRO A 274 -9.95 3.14 22.84
C PRO A 274 -11.17 3.98 22.41
N ASN A 275 -11.50 3.97 21.12
CA ASN A 275 -12.62 4.71 20.53
C ASN A 275 -14.00 4.19 20.95
N ARG A 276 -14.10 3.00 21.59
CA ARG A 276 -15.37 2.55 22.21
C ARG A 276 -15.82 3.44 23.38
N LEU A 277 -14.95 4.34 23.85
CA LEU A 277 -15.26 5.34 24.88
C LEU A 277 -15.86 6.65 24.33
N GLY A 278 -16.31 6.68 23.06
CA GLY A 278 -16.98 7.85 22.48
C GLY A 278 -16.05 9.01 22.09
N LEU A 279 -14.73 8.80 22.16
CA LEU A 279 -13.72 9.74 21.68
C LEU A 279 -13.46 9.49 20.19
N ALA A 280 -13.97 10.36 19.34
CA ALA A 280 -13.53 10.42 17.96
C ALA A 280 -12.08 10.92 17.96
N MET A 281 -11.13 10.07 17.53
CA MET A 281 -9.69 10.38 17.34
C MET A 281 -8.82 10.23 18.59
N ALA A 282 -8.65 9.00 19.10
CA ALA A 282 -7.63 8.73 20.11
C ALA A 282 -6.21 8.96 19.55
N VAL A 283 -5.37 9.65 20.31
CA VAL A 283 -3.92 9.63 20.11
C VAL A 283 -3.40 8.46 20.93
N VAL A 284 -2.86 7.44 20.26
CA VAL A 284 -2.28 6.27 20.93
C VAL A 284 -0.79 6.49 21.12
N GLY A 285 -0.32 6.28 22.35
CA GLY A 285 1.11 6.19 22.63
C GLY A 285 1.69 4.86 22.14
N GLY A 286 2.95 4.63 22.46
CA GLY A 286 3.67 3.40 22.09
C GLY A 286 5.05 3.67 21.52
N GLU A 287 5.48 4.94 21.55
CA GLU A 287 6.82 5.36 21.16
C GLU A 287 7.89 4.59 21.94
N ASP A 288 7.72 4.37 23.24
CA ASP A 288 8.67 3.61 24.07
C ASP A 288 8.63 2.09 23.78
N LYS A 289 7.52 1.58 23.23
CA LYS A 289 7.31 0.16 22.94
C LYS A 289 7.82 -0.23 21.55
N TYR A 290 7.61 0.65 20.58
CA TYR A 290 7.77 0.34 19.16
C TYR A 290 8.87 1.17 18.48
N LYS A 291 9.64 1.97 19.21
CA LYS A 291 10.84 2.61 18.66
C LYS A 291 11.87 1.57 18.26
N ALA A 292 12.45 1.76 17.08
CA ALA A 292 13.55 0.97 16.54
C ALA A 292 14.76 1.88 16.25
N THR A 293 15.98 1.34 16.34
CA THR A 293 17.19 2.15 16.12
C THR A 293 17.44 2.50 14.66
N SER A 294 16.97 1.69 13.71
CA SER A 294 17.10 1.95 12.28
C SER A 294 15.90 1.40 11.50
N LEU A 295 15.84 1.72 10.20
CA LEU A 295 14.77 1.26 9.31
C LEU A 295 14.67 -0.27 9.24
N PHE A 296 15.77 -0.99 9.45
CA PHE A 296 15.80 -2.46 9.45
C PHE A 296 16.12 -3.07 10.83
N ALA A 297 16.03 -2.28 11.91
CA ALA A 297 16.26 -2.82 13.24
C ALA A 297 15.04 -3.58 13.78
N THR A 298 15.30 -4.63 14.55
CA THR A 298 14.29 -5.51 15.18
C THR A 298 14.32 -5.39 16.70
N ASP A 299 14.87 -4.30 17.22
CA ASP A 299 15.22 -4.08 18.63
C ASP A 299 14.14 -3.36 19.44
N CYS A 300 12.92 -3.30 18.93
CA CYS A 300 11.83 -2.67 19.67
C CYS A 300 11.38 -3.55 20.85
N ARG A 301 10.98 -2.91 21.96
CA ARG A 301 10.70 -3.57 23.25
C ARG A 301 9.57 -4.63 23.17
N LYS A 302 8.62 -4.44 22.26
CA LYS A 302 7.45 -5.33 22.08
C LYS A 302 7.45 -6.08 20.76
N CYS A 303 8.52 -5.99 19.97
CA CYS A 303 8.62 -6.67 18.69
C CYS A 303 8.66 -8.18 18.90
N VAL A 304 7.98 -8.92 18.02
CA VAL A 304 7.90 -10.39 18.04
C VAL A 304 8.54 -11.02 16.81
N PHE A 305 8.98 -10.20 15.86
CA PHE A 305 9.70 -10.69 14.69
C PHE A 305 10.99 -11.40 15.07
N SER A 306 11.12 -12.61 14.54
CA SER A 306 12.33 -13.39 14.62
C SER A 306 12.72 -13.74 13.20
N ALA A 307 13.85 -13.21 12.73
CA ALA A 307 14.43 -13.70 11.49
C ALA A 307 14.81 -15.17 11.72
N THR A 308 13.93 -16.09 11.33
CA THR A 308 14.24 -17.51 11.33
C THR A 308 15.51 -17.68 10.51
N LYS A 309 16.57 -18.19 11.15
CA LYS A 309 17.74 -18.70 10.44
C LYS A 309 17.26 -19.85 9.57
N ASP A 310 16.96 -19.57 8.29
CA ASP A 310 16.88 -20.64 7.30
C ASP A 310 18.26 -21.28 7.20
N GLY A 311 18.45 -22.39 7.93
CA GLY A 311 19.70 -23.16 7.90
C GLY A 311 20.15 -23.76 9.23
N ASP A 312 19.30 -24.53 9.92
CA ASP A 312 19.78 -25.73 10.64
C ASP A 312 18.65 -26.74 10.86
N ASN A 313 18.29 -27.45 9.78
CA ASN A 313 17.65 -28.77 9.88
C ASN A 313 18.73 -29.85 9.75
N GLY A 314 19.72 -29.85 10.65
CA GLY A 314 20.45 -31.08 10.95
C GLY A 314 19.51 -32.09 11.62
N PRO A 315 19.61 -33.40 11.31
CA PRO A 315 18.74 -34.39 11.92
C PRO A 315 19.01 -34.45 13.42
N ARG A 316 18.01 -34.08 14.24
CA ARG A 316 17.98 -34.47 15.65
C ARG A 316 17.85 -35.98 15.72
N PHE A 317 18.98 -36.66 15.84
CA PHE A 317 19.01 -38.01 16.39
C PHE A 317 18.44 -37.94 17.81
N LEU A 318 17.30 -38.59 18.00
CA LEU A 318 16.78 -38.95 19.30
C LEU A 318 17.73 -40.01 19.88
N GLU A 319 18.56 -39.64 20.84
CA GLU A 319 19.17 -40.64 21.73
C GLU A 319 18.10 -41.07 22.74
N ALA A 320 17.67 -42.32 22.59
CA ALA A 320 16.88 -43.02 23.58
C ALA A 320 17.74 -43.32 24.81
N LYS A 321 17.18 -43.07 26.00
CA LYS A 321 17.44 -43.84 27.21
C LYS A 321 16.17 -44.59 27.58
#